data_AF-A0A4U1GET2-F1
#
_entry.id   AF-A0A4U1GET2-F1
#
_cell.length_a   1.000
_cell.length_b   1.000
_cell.length_c   1.000
_cell.angle_alpha   90.00
_cell.angle_beta   90.00
_cell.angle_gamma   90.00
#
_symmetry.space_group_name_H-M   'P 1'
#
loop_
_entity.id
_entity.type
_entity.pdbx_description
1 polymer ?
#
loop_
_entity_poly.entity_id
_entity_poly.type
_entity_poly.pdbx_seq_one_letter_code
_entity_poly.pdbx_strand_id
1 'polypeptide(L)'
;MKRILYLYTLLIMAFVSCKKDGKLIDDVILLPTDLLFEDFKIGRFTHKIPAESFTSAIATFNVKHENNDWSGFAISNRNYKNFVIAANLVDSTRFSVYTLTPHAGGNFLVVRPKGDDAFVQLSRPIQIDKILVGNTVQVYQTIMYGPGNSTVGNTFAPGTTIMSVARKDNLKITIKGFLNNVETGTVDFLLADRSSDALKRSFTVTDWMPVSLLSLGKVNKIVFYLESTDKTAGVMNTPNYFCLDGIRFTENIN
;
A
#
# COMPACT_ATOMS: atom_id res chain seq x y z
N MET A 1 47.61 -65.58 55.06
CA MET A 1 47.05 -64.33 55.62
C MET A 1 47.46 -63.15 54.74
N LYS A 2 46.45 -62.49 54.13
CA LYS A 2 46.37 -61.09 53.65
C LYS A 2 47.55 -60.41 52.91
N ARG A 3 47.26 -59.95 51.68
CA ARG A 3 47.41 -58.57 51.10
C ARG A 3 47.71 -58.66 49.59
N ILE A 4 46.72 -58.54 48.71
CA ILE A 4 46.33 -57.30 47.97
C ILE A 4 47.51 -56.60 47.29
N LEU A 5 47.57 -56.68 45.95
CA LEU A 5 48.01 -55.57 45.10
C LEU A 5 47.33 -55.67 43.72
N TYR A 6 46.59 -54.62 43.37
CA TYR A 6 45.91 -54.40 42.10
C TYR A 6 46.90 -53.85 41.06
N LEU A 7 46.79 -54.27 39.79
CA LEU A 7 47.26 -53.44 38.68
C LEU A 7 46.47 -53.68 37.37
N TYR A 8 45.55 -52.74 37.13
CA TYR A 8 44.93 -52.24 35.91
C TYR A 8 45.09 -53.01 34.58
N THR A 9 43.97 -53.59 34.09
CA THR A 9 43.71 -53.80 32.66
C THR A 9 42.89 -52.63 32.12
N LEU A 10 43.46 -51.91 31.15
CA LEU A 10 42.85 -50.80 30.44
C LEU A 10 41.88 -51.37 29.39
N LEU A 11 40.56 -51.23 29.60
CA LEU A 11 39.53 -51.62 28.64
C LEU A 11 39.24 -50.43 27.70
N ILE A 12 39.74 -50.50 26.47
CA ILE A 12 39.43 -49.51 25.42
C ILE A 12 38.03 -49.83 24.86
N MET A 13 37.01 -49.09 25.31
CA MET A 13 35.70 -49.06 24.66
C MET A 13 35.78 -48.19 23.41
N ALA A 14 35.79 -48.82 22.24
CA ALA A 14 35.54 -48.15 20.98
C ALA A 14 34.04 -47.78 20.91
N PHE A 15 33.72 -46.52 21.19
CA PHE A 15 32.40 -45.97 20.87
C PHE A 15 32.30 -45.81 19.35
N VAL A 16 31.61 -46.76 18.70
CA VAL A 16 31.08 -46.56 17.35
C VAL A 16 29.97 -45.51 17.45
N SER A 17 30.34 -44.26 17.20
CA SER A 17 29.38 -43.18 16.98
C SER A 17 28.74 -43.41 15.62
N CYS A 18 27.57 -44.04 15.60
CA CYS A 18 26.65 -43.91 14.48
C CYS A 18 26.25 -42.43 14.37
N LYS A 19 26.94 -41.67 13.50
CA LYS A 19 26.39 -40.43 12.97
C LYS A 19 25.13 -40.81 12.20
N LYS A 20 23.99 -40.66 12.86
CA LYS A 20 22.71 -40.56 12.17
C LYS A 20 22.78 -39.22 11.45
N ASP A 21 23.06 -39.25 10.15
CA ASP A 21 22.89 -38.08 9.30
C ASP A 21 21.42 -37.70 9.37
N GLY A 22 21.10 -36.82 10.33
CA GLY A 22 19.84 -36.12 10.35
C GLY A 22 19.80 -35.36 9.05
N LYS A 23 18.94 -35.77 8.11
CA LYS A 23 18.52 -34.91 7.03
C LYS A 23 18.17 -33.58 7.70
N LEU A 24 18.99 -32.56 7.43
CA LEU A 24 18.59 -31.18 7.65
C LEU A 24 17.26 -31.07 6.92
N ILE A 25 16.18 -31.01 7.69
CA ILE A 25 14.90 -30.63 7.13
C ILE A 25 15.20 -29.26 6.55
N ASP A 26 14.99 -29.14 5.25
CA ASP A 26 15.00 -27.88 4.54
C ASP A 26 13.81 -27.09 5.10
N ASP A 27 13.99 -26.58 6.31
CA ASP A 27 12.96 -25.88 7.07
C ASP A 27 12.69 -24.62 6.26
N VAL A 28 11.52 -24.59 5.63
CA VAL A 28 11.02 -23.44 4.90
C VAL A 28 10.88 -22.30 5.91
N ILE A 29 11.86 -21.39 5.94
CA ILE A 29 11.81 -20.20 6.78
C ILE A 29 10.97 -19.17 6.05
N LEU A 30 9.77 -18.91 6.56
CA LEU A 30 8.90 -17.86 6.07
C LEU A 30 9.16 -16.58 6.85
N LEU A 31 9.69 -15.54 6.19
CA LEU A 31 9.86 -14.22 6.79
C LEU A 31 8.91 -13.19 6.16
N PRO A 32 8.36 -12.26 6.98
CA PRO A 32 7.68 -11.09 6.46
C PRO A 32 8.71 -10.13 5.86
N THR A 33 8.52 -9.80 4.58
CA THR A 33 9.33 -8.83 3.85
C THR A 33 8.50 -7.59 3.59
N ASP A 34 9.07 -6.42 3.94
CA ASP A 34 8.50 -5.11 3.62
C ASP A 34 9.15 -4.56 2.35
N LEU A 35 8.32 -4.29 1.35
CA LEU A 35 8.69 -3.53 0.17
C LEU A 35 8.42 -2.06 0.44
N LEU A 36 9.52 -1.30 0.53
CA LEU A 36 9.56 0.15 0.66
C LEU A 36 10.05 0.77 -0.65
N PHE A 37 10.00 2.10 -0.73
CA PHE A 37 10.26 2.84 -1.98
C PHE A 37 11.52 3.72 -1.94
N GLU A 38 12.39 3.49 -0.94
CA GLU A 38 13.60 4.29 -0.70
C GLU A 38 14.70 4.11 -1.76
N ASP A 39 14.63 3.02 -2.53
CA ASP A 39 15.54 2.76 -3.65
C ASP A 39 15.32 3.75 -4.81
N PHE A 40 14.11 4.32 -4.92
CA PHE A 40 13.81 5.31 -5.93
C PHE A 40 14.36 6.68 -5.56
N LYS A 41 15.46 7.08 -6.17
CA LYS A 41 16.06 8.40 -5.89
C LYS A 41 15.30 9.51 -6.61
N ILE A 42 14.53 10.28 -5.83
CA ILE A 42 13.93 11.55 -6.22
C ILE A 42 14.42 12.67 -5.28
N GLY A 43 14.32 13.93 -5.73
CA GLY A 43 14.69 15.07 -4.89
C GLY A 43 13.85 15.17 -3.59
N ARG A 44 14.27 16.04 -2.67
CA ARG A 44 13.53 16.26 -1.42
C ARG A 44 12.23 17.04 -1.68
N PHE A 45 11.14 16.64 -1.04
CA PHE A 45 9.81 17.25 -1.14
C PHE A 45 9.35 17.41 -2.60
N THR A 46 9.58 16.38 -3.40
CA THR A 46 9.18 16.33 -4.79
C THR A 46 8.34 15.09 -5.09
N HIS A 47 7.84 15.02 -6.31
CA HIS A 47 7.23 13.83 -6.87
C HIS A 47 7.85 13.56 -8.23
N LYS A 48 7.70 12.33 -8.72
CA LYS A 48 8.03 11.92 -10.07
C LYS A 48 6.91 11.01 -10.56
N ILE A 49 6.30 11.39 -11.68
CA ILE A 49 5.49 10.47 -12.49
C ILE A 49 6.48 9.83 -13.48
N PRO A 50 6.82 8.54 -13.35
CA PRO A 50 7.76 7.90 -14.26
C PRO A 50 7.23 7.88 -15.70
N ALA A 51 8.12 7.91 -16.69
CA ALA A 51 7.72 7.83 -18.10
C ALA A 51 7.19 6.43 -18.45
N GLU A 52 7.68 5.40 -17.76
CA GLU A 52 7.35 4.00 -17.98
C GLU A 52 7.07 3.31 -16.64
N SER A 53 6.55 2.09 -16.70
CA SER A 53 6.39 1.22 -15.53
C SER A 53 7.73 0.99 -14.82
N PHE A 54 7.71 0.86 -13.51
CA PHE A 54 8.92 0.76 -12.69
C PHE A 54 8.83 -0.38 -11.68
N THR A 55 9.98 -0.93 -11.29
CA THR A 55 10.05 -2.14 -10.46
C THR A 55 10.81 -1.86 -9.16
N SER A 56 10.31 -2.38 -8.05
CA SER A 56 11.03 -2.53 -6.79
C SER A 56 10.89 -3.98 -6.33
N ALA A 57 12.00 -4.63 -5.96
CA ALA A 57 12.04 -6.04 -5.61
C ALA A 57 11.26 -6.92 -6.62
N ILE A 58 10.21 -7.61 -6.16
CA ILE A 58 9.36 -8.49 -6.98
C ILE A 58 8.18 -7.78 -7.66
N ALA A 59 7.95 -6.50 -7.38
CA ALA A 59 6.75 -5.77 -7.77
C ALA A 59 7.04 -4.74 -8.86
N THR A 60 6.29 -4.82 -9.95
CA THR A 60 6.29 -3.84 -11.04
C THR A 60 5.01 -3.03 -11.00
N PHE A 61 5.16 -1.71 -10.88
CA PHE A 61 4.10 -0.73 -10.78
C PHE A 61 3.86 -0.11 -12.16
N ASN A 62 2.62 -0.19 -12.66
CA ASN A 62 2.33 0.32 -13.98
C ASN A 62 2.32 1.86 -14.03
N VAL A 63 2.72 2.42 -15.16
CA VAL A 63 2.43 3.83 -15.48
C VAL A 63 1.96 3.87 -16.92
N LYS A 64 0.83 4.54 -17.16
CA LYS A 64 0.27 4.71 -18.49
C LYS A 64 0.06 6.20 -18.75
N HIS A 65 0.64 6.71 -19.83
CA HIS A 65 0.45 8.10 -20.27
C HIS A 65 -0.59 8.16 -21.38
N GLU A 66 -1.49 9.14 -21.30
CA GLU A 66 -2.53 9.40 -22.30
C GLU A 66 -2.63 10.92 -22.53
N ASN A 67 -2.06 11.40 -23.65
CA ASN A 67 -1.96 12.83 -23.97
C ASN A 67 -1.28 13.62 -22.85
N ASN A 68 -2.01 14.51 -22.17
CA ASN A 68 -1.54 15.34 -21.05
C ASN A 68 -2.00 14.77 -19.68
N ASP A 69 -2.38 13.49 -19.64
CA ASP A 69 -2.85 12.80 -18.44
C ASP A 69 -2.11 11.46 -18.25
N TRP A 70 -2.24 10.84 -17.09
CA TRP A 70 -1.56 9.59 -16.76
C TRP A 70 -2.38 8.74 -15.79
N SER A 71 -2.19 7.44 -15.71
CA SER A 71 -2.76 6.58 -14.66
C SER A 71 -1.74 5.58 -14.14
N GLY A 72 -2.01 5.00 -12.97
CA GLY A 72 -1.12 4.05 -12.31
C GLY A 72 -0.43 4.70 -11.12
N PHE A 73 0.90 4.63 -11.07
CA PHE A 73 1.68 5.00 -9.89
C PHE A 73 2.65 6.16 -10.15
N ALA A 74 2.76 7.06 -9.17
CA ALA A 74 3.80 8.06 -9.07
C ALA A 74 4.56 7.89 -7.76
N ILE A 75 5.82 8.32 -7.73
CA ILE A 75 6.69 8.28 -6.56
C ILE A 75 6.68 9.66 -5.92
N SER A 76 6.50 9.75 -4.61
CA SER A 76 6.48 11.04 -3.91
C SER A 76 7.12 10.98 -2.53
N ASN A 77 7.71 12.10 -2.12
CA ASN A 77 8.08 12.38 -0.74
C ASN A 77 7.63 13.79 -0.32
N ARG A 78 6.58 14.31 -0.98
CA ARG A 78 5.94 15.59 -0.60
C ARG A 78 5.17 15.45 0.70
N ASN A 79 5.10 16.56 1.42
CA ASN A 79 4.50 16.64 2.76
C ASN A 79 3.76 17.97 2.98
N TYR A 80 3.27 18.57 1.89
CA TYR A 80 2.59 19.86 1.94
C TYR A 80 1.13 19.68 2.31
N LYS A 81 0.71 20.27 3.43
CA LYS A 81 -0.63 20.07 4.04
C LYS A 81 -1.52 21.31 4.07
N ASN A 82 -0.99 22.46 3.65
CA ASN A 82 -1.76 23.70 3.62
C ASN A 82 -2.77 23.68 2.48
N PHE A 83 -3.73 24.59 2.59
CA PHE A 83 -4.71 24.85 1.56
C PHE A 83 -4.04 25.42 0.29
N VAL A 84 -4.53 24.97 -0.86
CA VAL A 84 -4.12 25.42 -2.18
C VAL A 84 -5.36 25.73 -2.99
N ILE A 85 -5.40 26.91 -3.60
CA ILE A 85 -6.54 27.39 -4.39
C ILE A 85 -6.20 27.60 -5.87
N ALA A 86 -4.94 27.41 -6.27
CA ALA A 86 -4.46 27.64 -7.64
C ALA A 86 -4.13 26.31 -8.34
N ALA A 87 -4.53 26.20 -9.61
CA ALA A 87 -4.37 24.98 -10.40
C ALA A 87 -2.92 24.52 -10.53
N ASN A 88 -1.99 25.46 -10.72
CA ASN A 88 -0.56 25.19 -10.86
C ASN A 88 0.13 24.75 -9.56
N LEU A 89 -0.54 24.88 -8.41
CA LEU A 89 0.01 24.54 -7.10
C LEU A 89 -0.57 23.22 -6.54
N VAL A 90 -1.62 22.68 -7.16
CA VAL A 90 -2.38 21.52 -6.66
C VAL A 90 -1.51 20.28 -6.46
N ASP A 91 -0.43 20.14 -7.24
CA ASP A 91 0.49 19.02 -7.10
C ASP A 91 1.19 18.97 -5.75
N SER A 92 1.25 20.09 -5.04
CA SER A 92 1.75 20.12 -3.67
C SER A 92 0.87 19.30 -2.73
N THR A 93 -0.46 19.32 -2.90
CA THR A 93 -1.40 18.57 -2.05
C THR A 93 -1.80 17.22 -2.66
N ARG A 94 -1.88 17.11 -3.99
CA ARG A 94 -2.19 15.88 -4.72
C ARG A 94 -1.15 14.79 -4.45
N PHE A 95 0.12 15.16 -4.38
CA PHE A 95 1.21 14.20 -4.18
C PHE A 95 1.69 14.14 -2.72
N SER A 96 0.99 14.76 -1.78
CA SER A 96 1.29 14.64 -0.35
C SER A 96 0.30 13.68 0.31
N VAL A 97 0.78 12.81 1.19
CA VAL A 97 -0.09 12.02 2.07
C VAL A 97 -0.64 12.92 3.19
N TYR A 98 -1.92 12.74 3.52
CA TYR A 98 -2.50 13.39 4.69
C TYR A 98 -2.27 12.55 5.94
N THR A 99 -1.47 13.10 6.84
CA THR A 99 -1.19 12.57 8.18
C THR A 99 -1.37 13.70 9.20
N LEU A 100 -1.72 13.38 10.45
CA LEU A 100 -1.90 14.39 11.51
C LEU A 100 -0.61 15.18 11.76
N THR A 101 0.52 14.49 11.83
CA THR A 101 1.86 15.08 11.88
C THR A 101 2.48 15.13 10.47
N PRO A 102 3.53 15.91 10.21
CA PRO A 102 4.24 15.79 8.93
C PRO A 102 4.72 14.35 8.72
N HIS A 103 4.48 13.78 7.54
CA HIS A 103 5.02 12.45 7.17
C HIS A 103 6.54 12.46 7.33
N ALA A 104 7.04 11.60 8.21
CA ALA A 104 8.47 11.49 8.50
C ALA A 104 9.13 10.30 7.79
N GLY A 105 8.35 9.50 7.05
CA GLY A 105 8.88 8.45 6.18
C GLY A 105 9.56 9.03 4.95
N GLY A 106 10.22 8.16 4.18
CA GLY A 106 10.82 8.55 2.93
C GLY A 106 9.79 8.53 1.79
N ASN A 107 10.13 7.85 0.71
CA ASN A 107 9.27 7.80 -0.46
C ASN A 107 8.06 6.90 -0.23
N PHE A 108 6.93 7.32 -0.78
CA PHE A 108 5.71 6.55 -0.88
C PHE A 108 5.17 6.63 -2.32
N LEU A 109 4.15 5.85 -2.63
CA LEU A 109 3.48 5.90 -3.92
C LEU A 109 2.18 6.70 -3.83
N VAL A 110 1.88 7.43 -4.90
CA VAL A 110 0.59 8.05 -5.14
C VAL A 110 -0.05 7.30 -6.30
N VAL A 111 -1.23 6.75 -6.05
CA VAL A 111 -1.97 5.92 -6.99
C VAL A 111 -3.07 6.76 -7.62
N ARG A 112 -3.18 6.71 -8.94
CA ARG A 112 -4.27 7.30 -9.70
C ARG A 112 -4.98 6.22 -10.54
N PRO A 113 -6.00 5.56 -9.99
CA PRO A 113 -6.81 4.58 -10.71
C PRO A 113 -7.50 5.14 -11.95
N LYS A 114 -7.59 4.36 -13.03
CA LYS A 114 -8.44 4.68 -14.19
C LYS A 114 -8.78 3.38 -14.91
N GLY A 115 -10.01 2.89 -14.76
CA GLY A 115 -10.34 1.53 -15.17
C GLY A 115 -9.36 0.54 -14.54
N ASP A 116 -8.76 -0.34 -15.34
CA ASP A 116 -7.78 -1.33 -14.88
C ASP A 116 -6.33 -0.81 -14.90
N ASP A 117 -6.11 0.47 -15.23
CA ASP A 117 -4.78 1.06 -15.44
C ASP A 117 -4.11 1.56 -14.14
N ALA A 118 -4.34 0.87 -13.02
CA ALA A 118 -3.56 1.01 -11.78
C ALA A 118 -3.37 -0.36 -11.14
N PHE A 119 -2.31 -1.06 -11.54
CA PHE A 119 -2.01 -2.42 -11.12
C PHE A 119 -0.54 -2.63 -10.76
N VAL A 120 -0.32 -3.59 -9.86
CA VAL A 120 0.99 -4.10 -9.52
C VAL A 120 1.11 -5.51 -10.06
N GLN A 121 2.12 -5.74 -10.90
CA GLN A 121 2.47 -7.05 -11.41
C GLN A 121 3.62 -7.63 -10.57
N LEU A 122 3.45 -8.85 -10.06
CA LEU A 122 4.46 -9.55 -9.29
C LEU A 122 5.19 -10.53 -10.20
N SER A 123 6.52 -10.63 -10.04
CA SER A 123 7.36 -11.55 -10.82
C SER A 123 7.07 -13.03 -10.55
N ARG A 124 6.42 -13.33 -9.42
CA ARG A 124 5.97 -14.66 -9.01
C ARG A 124 4.70 -14.58 -8.18
N PRO A 125 3.87 -15.64 -8.15
CA PRO A 125 2.74 -15.71 -7.24
C PRO A 125 3.18 -15.67 -5.78
N ILE A 126 2.62 -14.74 -5.00
CA ILE A 126 2.88 -14.63 -3.56
C ILE A 126 1.61 -14.15 -2.84
N GLN A 127 1.51 -14.45 -1.56
CA GLN A 127 0.45 -13.90 -0.71
C GLN A 127 0.92 -12.55 -0.17
N ILE A 128 0.15 -11.50 -0.43
CA ILE A 128 0.39 -10.18 0.15
C ILE A 128 -0.37 -10.14 1.48
N ASP A 129 0.34 -9.82 2.56
CA ASP A 129 -0.24 -9.79 3.90
C ASP A 129 -1.05 -8.51 4.08
N LYS A 130 -0.42 -7.37 3.77
CA LYS A 130 -1.05 -6.06 3.90
C LYS A 130 -0.36 -5.00 3.04
N ILE A 131 -1.06 -3.88 2.90
CA ILE A 131 -0.52 -2.62 2.39
C ILE A 131 -0.90 -1.49 3.37
N LEU A 132 -0.20 -0.35 3.30
CA LEU A 132 -0.63 0.88 3.95
C LEU A 132 -1.30 1.79 2.92
N VAL A 133 -2.47 2.32 3.25
CA VAL A 133 -3.17 3.31 2.40
C VAL A 133 -3.44 4.59 3.17
N GLY A 134 -3.49 5.71 2.47
CA GLY A 134 -3.80 7.02 3.05
C GLY A 134 -4.50 7.92 2.05
N ASN A 135 -5.25 8.91 2.56
CA ASN A 135 -5.74 9.99 1.70
C ASN A 135 -4.57 10.84 1.21
N THR A 136 -4.63 11.31 -0.03
CA THR A 136 -3.81 12.48 -0.39
C THR A 136 -4.35 13.71 0.34
N VAL A 137 -3.51 14.71 0.55
CA VAL A 137 -3.94 15.99 1.15
C VAL A 137 -5.03 16.63 0.31
N GLN A 138 -4.93 16.58 -1.03
CA GLN A 138 -5.96 17.12 -1.91
C GLN A 138 -7.32 16.44 -1.66
N VAL A 139 -7.34 15.10 -1.63
CA VAL A 139 -8.59 14.35 -1.41
C VAL A 139 -9.14 14.61 -0.02
N TYR A 140 -8.31 14.53 1.03
CA TYR A 140 -8.73 14.85 2.39
C TYR A 140 -9.37 16.24 2.49
N GLN A 141 -8.72 17.26 1.94
CA GLN A 141 -9.24 18.62 1.97
C GLN A 141 -10.56 18.75 1.19
N THR A 142 -10.65 18.09 0.03
CA THR A 142 -11.85 18.10 -0.82
C THR A 142 -13.06 17.54 -0.07
N ILE A 143 -12.91 16.37 0.55
CA ILE A 143 -14.03 15.70 1.21
C ILE A 143 -14.46 16.37 2.52
N MET A 144 -13.56 17.10 3.18
CA MET A 144 -13.81 17.78 4.45
C MET A 144 -14.28 19.23 4.28
N TYR A 145 -13.72 19.96 3.33
CA TYR A 145 -13.92 21.41 3.17
C TYR A 145 -14.58 21.80 1.84
N GLY A 146 -14.71 20.86 0.91
CA GLY A 146 -15.51 21.03 -0.29
C GLY A 146 -14.73 21.57 -1.47
N PRO A 147 -15.44 22.10 -2.49
CA PRO A 147 -14.81 22.63 -3.68
C PRO A 147 -14.09 23.94 -3.38
N GLY A 148 -13.15 24.27 -4.26
CA GLY A 148 -12.51 25.56 -4.25
C GLY A 148 -11.68 25.79 -5.50
N ASN A 149 -11.35 27.05 -5.71
CA ASN A 149 -10.48 27.57 -6.76
C ASN A 149 -9.95 28.95 -6.34
N SER A 150 -9.30 29.67 -7.25
CA SER A 150 -8.67 30.97 -6.98
C SER A 150 -9.62 32.08 -6.52
N THR A 151 -10.94 31.87 -6.62
CA THR A 151 -11.97 32.89 -6.35
C THR A 151 -12.82 32.52 -5.12
N VAL A 152 -12.99 31.24 -4.83
CA VAL A 152 -13.88 30.77 -3.75
C VAL A 152 -13.35 29.50 -3.10
N GLY A 153 -13.58 29.37 -1.80
CA GLY A 153 -13.17 28.19 -1.02
C GLY A 153 -11.68 28.17 -0.71
N ASN A 154 -11.26 27.15 0.03
CA ASN A 154 -9.87 26.98 0.49
C ASN A 154 -9.17 25.78 -0.17
N THR A 155 -9.82 25.05 -1.08
CA THR A 155 -9.25 23.88 -1.75
C THR A 155 -9.08 24.15 -3.26
N PHE A 156 -8.43 23.23 -3.99
CA PHE A 156 -8.45 23.22 -5.45
C PHE A 156 -9.07 21.91 -5.92
N ALA A 157 -10.39 21.94 -6.04
CA ALA A 157 -11.24 20.81 -6.43
C ALA A 157 -12.54 21.35 -7.06
N PRO A 158 -12.46 21.98 -8.24
CA PRO A 158 -13.66 22.49 -8.90
C PRO A 158 -14.62 21.34 -9.24
N GLY A 159 -15.92 21.53 -8.98
CA GLY A 159 -16.96 20.56 -9.31
C GLY A 159 -17.22 19.50 -8.23
N THR A 160 -16.51 19.52 -7.11
CA THR A 160 -16.71 18.57 -6.00
C THR A 160 -17.68 19.08 -4.94
N THR A 161 -18.10 18.21 -4.03
CA THR A 161 -18.95 18.57 -2.90
C THR A 161 -18.39 18.03 -1.57
N ILE A 162 -18.68 18.73 -0.45
CA ILE A 162 -18.29 18.27 0.89
C ILE A 162 -19.04 16.97 1.22
N MET A 163 -18.36 15.92 1.66
CA MET A 163 -19.04 14.67 2.05
C MET A 163 -19.97 14.88 3.24
N SER A 164 -21.18 14.32 3.15
CA SER A 164 -22.26 14.56 4.11
C SER A 164 -22.96 13.27 4.55
N VAL A 165 -23.48 13.29 5.78
CA VAL A 165 -24.31 12.20 6.32
C VAL A 165 -25.65 12.09 5.58
N ALA A 166 -26.25 13.24 5.22
CA ALA A 166 -27.53 13.27 4.52
C ALA A 166 -27.52 12.51 3.19
N ARG A 167 -26.39 12.55 2.46
CA ARG A 167 -26.20 11.81 1.22
C ARG A 167 -25.54 10.44 1.40
N LYS A 168 -25.21 10.06 2.63
CA LYS A 168 -24.48 8.83 2.98
C LYS A 168 -23.17 8.71 2.19
N ASP A 169 -22.46 9.82 2.07
CA ASP A 169 -21.29 9.89 1.19
C ASP A 169 -20.17 8.95 1.65
N ASN A 170 -19.48 8.31 0.71
CA ASN A 170 -18.29 7.50 0.99
C ASN A 170 -17.21 7.65 -0.09
N LEU A 171 -15.98 7.29 0.28
CA LEU A 171 -14.82 7.15 -0.62
C LEU A 171 -14.19 5.78 -0.35
N LYS A 172 -14.16 4.94 -1.37
CA LYS A 172 -13.80 3.51 -1.27
C LYS A 172 -12.69 3.14 -2.24
N ILE A 173 -11.68 2.45 -1.73
CA ILE A 173 -10.70 1.71 -2.52
C ILE A 173 -11.22 0.27 -2.68
N THR A 174 -11.17 -0.25 -3.90
CA THR A 174 -11.39 -1.67 -4.19
C THR A 174 -10.10 -2.25 -4.75
N ILE A 175 -9.66 -3.38 -4.21
CA ILE A 175 -8.41 -4.05 -4.54
C ILE A 175 -8.75 -5.46 -5.01
N LYS A 176 -8.47 -5.75 -6.27
CA LYS A 176 -8.72 -7.06 -6.86
C LYS A 176 -7.43 -7.84 -7.01
N GLY A 177 -7.43 -9.10 -6.57
CA GLY A 177 -6.32 -10.03 -6.73
C GLY A 177 -6.51 -10.93 -7.94
N PHE A 178 -5.42 -11.24 -8.64
CA PHE A 178 -5.43 -12.15 -9.78
C PHE A 178 -4.26 -13.13 -9.70
N LEU A 179 -4.52 -14.37 -10.11
CA LEU A 179 -3.53 -15.41 -10.34
C LEU A 179 -3.70 -15.92 -11.76
N ASN A 180 -2.67 -15.75 -12.59
CA ASN A 180 -2.69 -16.18 -13.99
C ASN A 180 -3.92 -15.64 -14.74
N ASN A 181 -4.22 -14.35 -14.54
CA ASN A 181 -5.38 -13.63 -15.11
C ASN A 181 -6.77 -14.09 -14.60
N VAL A 182 -6.84 -14.98 -13.61
CA VAL A 182 -8.09 -15.35 -12.94
C VAL A 182 -8.24 -14.55 -11.65
N GLU A 183 -9.37 -13.87 -11.44
CA GLU A 183 -9.65 -13.14 -10.20
C GLU A 183 -9.69 -14.13 -9.01
N THR A 184 -8.90 -13.87 -7.97
CA THR A 184 -8.84 -14.71 -6.75
C THR A 184 -9.69 -14.16 -5.61
N GLY A 185 -9.94 -12.85 -5.62
CA GLY A 185 -10.73 -12.18 -4.60
C GLY A 185 -10.72 -10.67 -4.75
N THR A 186 -11.54 -10.04 -3.92
CA THR A 186 -11.68 -8.59 -3.84
C THR A 186 -11.63 -8.15 -2.37
N VAL A 187 -10.92 -7.05 -2.09
CA VAL A 187 -10.88 -6.37 -0.78
C VAL A 187 -11.35 -4.93 -0.96
N ASP A 188 -12.32 -4.52 -0.16
CA ASP A 188 -12.83 -3.15 -0.10
C ASP A 188 -12.34 -2.44 1.16
N PHE A 189 -11.91 -1.18 1.03
CA PHE A 189 -11.50 -0.33 2.15
C PHE A 189 -12.04 1.08 1.99
N LEU A 190 -12.60 1.65 3.06
CA LEU A 190 -13.17 3.00 3.07
C LEU A 190 -12.13 4.01 3.57
N LEU A 191 -11.76 4.96 2.71
CA LEU A 191 -10.93 6.13 3.06
C LEU A 191 -11.75 7.21 3.79
N ALA A 192 -13.06 7.22 3.57
CA ALA A 192 -14.02 8.03 4.32
C ALA A 192 -15.42 7.44 4.22
N ASP A 193 -16.20 7.59 5.29
CA ASP A 193 -17.59 7.14 5.34
C ASP A 193 -18.47 8.12 6.12
N ARG A 194 -19.63 8.43 5.56
CA ARG A 194 -20.73 9.21 6.15
C ARG A 194 -22.04 8.44 6.15
N SER A 195 -22.01 7.12 5.93
CA SER A 195 -23.20 6.26 5.88
C SER A 195 -23.99 6.15 7.18
N SER A 196 -23.55 6.82 8.27
CA SER A 196 -23.93 6.56 9.66
C SER A 196 -25.39 6.18 9.87
N ASP A 197 -25.59 4.92 10.24
CA ASP A 197 -26.64 4.45 11.15
C ASP A 197 -26.20 4.81 12.59
N ALA A 198 -27.13 4.89 13.55
CA ALA A 198 -26.86 5.10 14.98
C ALA A 198 -25.68 4.28 15.56
N LEU A 199 -25.31 3.15 14.94
CA LEU A 199 -24.19 2.29 15.30
C LEU A 199 -22.86 2.56 14.56
N LYS A 200 -22.85 3.35 13.48
CA LYS A 200 -21.65 3.63 12.67
C LYS A 200 -21.24 5.10 12.76
N ARG A 201 -20.11 5.39 13.40
CA ARG A 201 -19.55 6.75 13.44
C ARG A 201 -19.02 7.13 12.05
N SER A 202 -19.36 8.34 11.59
CA SER A 202 -18.71 8.94 10.43
C SER A 202 -17.21 9.08 10.68
N PHE A 203 -16.39 8.77 9.68
CA PHE A 203 -14.93 8.87 9.81
C PHE A 203 -14.26 9.27 8.51
N THR A 204 -13.03 9.78 8.64
CA THR A 204 -12.12 10.01 7.52
C THR A 204 -10.75 9.49 7.94
N VAL A 205 -10.07 8.78 7.06
CA VAL A 205 -8.70 8.31 7.31
C VAL A 205 -7.77 9.52 7.34
N THR A 206 -7.13 9.74 8.49
CA THR A 206 -6.23 10.89 8.74
C THR A 206 -4.76 10.49 8.95
N ASP A 207 -4.44 9.23 8.69
CA ASP A 207 -3.09 8.67 8.81
C ASP A 207 -2.97 7.42 7.92
N TRP A 208 -1.78 6.81 7.85
CA TRP A 208 -1.57 5.53 7.19
C TRP A 208 -2.37 4.42 7.87
N MET A 209 -3.23 3.76 7.09
CA MET A 209 -4.07 2.66 7.56
C MET A 209 -3.64 1.34 6.94
N PRO A 210 -3.37 0.30 7.75
CA PRO A 210 -3.08 -1.03 7.24
C PRO A 210 -4.36 -1.67 6.68
N VAL A 211 -4.27 -2.21 5.47
CA VAL A 211 -5.32 -3.00 4.82
C VAL A 211 -4.80 -4.41 4.61
N SER A 212 -5.44 -5.39 5.24
CA SER A 212 -5.12 -6.80 5.05
C SER A 212 -5.53 -7.26 3.66
N LEU A 213 -4.62 -7.92 2.95
CA LEU A 213 -4.86 -8.51 1.64
C LEU A 213 -4.86 -10.05 1.66
N LEU A 214 -4.80 -10.64 2.86
CA LEU A 214 -4.75 -12.11 3.05
C LEU A 214 -5.91 -12.84 2.35
N SER A 215 -7.11 -12.23 2.29
CA SER A 215 -8.28 -12.83 1.64
C SER A 215 -8.17 -12.91 0.12
N LEU A 216 -7.18 -12.26 -0.51
CA LEU A 216 -6.88 -12.44 -1.93
C LEU A 216 -6.15 -13.76 -2.23
N GLY A 217 -5.61 -14.42 -1.21
CA GLY A 217 -4.76 -15.61 -1.38
C GLY A 217 -3.46 -15.30 -2.12
N LYS A 218 -2.91 -16.30 -2.83
CA LYS A 218 -1.73 -16.10 -3.70
C LYS A 218 -2.13 -15.40 -4.98
N VAL A 219 -1.44 -14.31 -5.31
CA VAL A 219 -1.68 -13.50 -6.50
C VAL A 219 -0.37 -13.25 -7.24
N ASN A 220 -0.44 -13.06 -8.56
CA ASN A 220 0.66 -12.49 -9.34
C ASN A 220 0.32 -11.08 -9.87
N LYS A 221 -0.90 -10.59 -9.65
CA LYS A 221 -1.30 -9.22 -9.99
C LYS A 221 -2.34 -8.71 -9.01
N ILE A 222 -2.26 -7.43 -8.65
CA ILE A 222 -3.35 -6.71 -7.97
C ILE A 222 -3.73 -5.46 -8.75
N VAL A 223 -5.02 -5.12 -8.76
CA VAL A 223 -5.57 -3.94 -9.46
C VAL A 223 -6.34 -3.08 -8.48
N PHE A 224 -6.13 -1.76 -8.54
CA PHE A 224 -6.74 -0.78 -7.66
C PHE A 224 -7.82 0.02 -8.39
N TYR A 225 -8.94 0.21 -7.72
CA TYR A 225 -10.02 1.09 -8.13
C TYR A 225 -10.31 2.06 -6.98
N LEU A 226 -10.74 3.26 -7.31
CA LEU A 226 -11.21 4.25 -6.34
C LEU A 226 -12.57 4.77 -6.79
N GLU A 227 -13.51 4.81 -5.86
CA GLU A 227 -14.90 5.16 -6.11
C GLU A 227 -15.36 6.13 -5.02
N SER A 228 -16.05 7.20 -5.41
CA SER A 228 -16.70 8.14 -4.49
C SER A 228 -18.17 8.28 -4.83
N THR A 229 -18.99 8.55 -3.83
CA THR A 229 -20.41 8.89 -4.03
C THR A 229 -20.61 10.28 -4.65
N ASP A 230 -19.63 11.18 -4.54
CA ASP A 230 -19.67 12.50 -5.20
C ASP A 230 -19.45 12.32 -6.71
N LYS A 231 -20.56 12.25 -7.44
CA LYS A 231 -20.60 12.00 -8.88
C LYS A 231 -21.55 12.93 -9.61
N THR A 232 -21.19 13.24 -10.85
CA THR A 232 -22.09 13.87 -11.82
C THR A 232 -22.16 13.00 -13.07
N ALA A 233 -23.37 12.58 -13.46
CA ALA A 233 -23.60 11.68 -14.60
C ALA A 233 -22.74 10.41 -14.59
N GLY A 234 -22.51 9.82 -13.40
CA GLY A 234 -21.71 8.60 -13.23
C GLY A 234 -20.19 8.82 -13.17
N VAL A 235 -19.70 10.02 -13.47
CA VAL A 235 -18.29 10.39 -13.37
C VAL A 235 -18.00 10.91 -11.96
N MET A 236 -16.92 10.41 -11.36
CA MET A 236 -16.47 10.84 -10.04
C MET A 236 -15.93 12.27 -10.08
N ASN A 237 -16.45 13.13 -9.18
CA ASN A 237 -15.97 14.50 -9.02
C ASN A 237 -14.75 14.54 -8.10
N THR A 238 -14.76 13.77 -7.01
CA THR A 238 -13.65 13.66 -6.05
C THR A 238 -12.33 13.34 -6.79
N PRO A 239 -11.22 14.04 -6.50
CA PRO A 239 -9.93 13.75 -7.13
C PRO A 239 -9.55 12.28 -6.98
N ASN A 240 -9.16 11.65 -8.08
CA ASN A 240 -8.96 10.21 -8.13
C ASN A 240 -7.55 9.80 -7.67
N TYR A 241 -7.20 10.10 -6.42
CA TYR A 241 -5.86 9.87 -5.88
C TYR A 241 -5.87 9.34 -4.45
N PHE A 242 -5.03 8.34 -4.17
CA PHE A 242 -4.72 7.92 -2.80
C PHE A 242 -3.23 7.60 -2.66
N CYS A 243 -2.75 7.47 -1.43
CA CYS A 243 -1.36 7.12 -1.14
C CYS A 243 -1.25 5.63 -0.78
N LEU A 244 -0.15 5.01 -1.19
CA LEU A 244 0.20 3.61 -0.94
C LEU A 244 1.62 3.55 -0.37
N ASP A 245 1.79 2.79 0.71
CA ASP A 245 3.11 2.48 1.27
C ASP A 245 3.17 1.05 1.86
N GLY A 246 4.35 0.59 2.26
CA GLY A 246 4.55 -0.56 3.15
C GLY A 246 3.86 -1.84 2.68
N ILE A 247 4.14 -2.27 1.44
CA ILE A 247 3.63 -3.53 0.91
C ILE A 247 4.36 -4.67 1.62
N ARG A 248 3.64 -5.45 2.43
CA ARG A 248 4.20 -6.59 3.15
C ARG A 248 3.74 -7.90 2.53
N PHE A 249 4.67 -8.80 2.30
CA PHE A 249 4.39 -10.18 1.88
C PHE A 249 5.27 -11.16 2.64
N THR A 250 4.80 -12.39 2.77
CA THR A 250 5.58 -13.47 3.40
C THR A 250 6.24 -14.32 2.31
N GLU A 251 7.57 -14.47 2.38
CA GLU A 251 8.33 -15.28 1.42
C GLU A 251 9.21 -16.34 2.09
N ASN A 252 9.44 -17.44 1.36
CA ASN A 252 10.50 -18.40 1.69
C ASN A 252 11.84 -17.79 1.26
N ILE A 253 12.81 -17.79 2.18
CA ILE A 253 14.14 -17.21 1.99
C ILE A 253 15.24 -18.25 1.71
N ASN A 254 14.89 -19.53 1.57
CA ASN A 254 15.82 -20.59 1.15
C ASN A 254 16.01 -20.60 -0.37
#